data_AF-A0A653CVU6-F1
#
_entry.id   AF-A0A653CVU6-F1
#
_cell.length_a   1.000
_cell.length_b   1.000
_cell.length_c   1.000
_cell.angle_alpha   90.00
_cell.angle_beta   90.00
_cell.angle_gamma   90.00
#
_symmetry.space_group_name_H-M   'P 1'
#
loop_
_entity.id
_entity.type
_entity.pdbx_description
1 polymer ?
#
loop_
_entity_poly.entity_id
_entity_poly.type
_entity_poly.pdbx_seq_one_letter_code
_entity_poly.pdbx_strand_id
1 'polypeptide(L)'
;MENADEVDDDVPQLSAETFAALQEFYLEQENRNKQLEIAVPTEGGDGDVTIDENWQLSQFWYDNDTIEFLVNVALKSVGPEARIALISCPTLYKKMRQKAGEKCEKNNLLKAWKNGKSKTADLIKRRAA
;
A
#
# COMPACT_ATOMS: atom_id res chain seq x y z
N MET A 1 15.81 -26.07 49.15
CA MET A 1 15.76 -27.00 48.02
C MET A 1 14.75 -26.41 47.06
N GLU A 2 15.28 -25.78 46.01
CA GLU A 2 14.56 -25.00 45.02
C GLU A 2 13.81 -25.98 44.11
N ASN A 3 12.48 -25.91 44.05
CA ASN A 3 11.68 -26.58 43.03
C ASN A 3 11.33 -25.51 42.01
N ALA A 4 12.09 -25.48 40.91
CA ALA A 4 11.78 -24.67 39.75
C ALA A 4 10.63 -25.35 39.00
N ASP A 5 9.58 -24.58 38.79
CA ASP A 5 8.30 -24.96 38.21
C ASP A 5 8.43 -25.67 36.84
N GLU A 6 7.78 -26.81 36.72
CA GLU A 6 7.48 -27.55 35.49
C GLU A 6 6.53 -26.72 34.59
N VAL A 7 7.09 -25.82 33.78
CA VAL A 7 6.37 -25.10 32.72
C VAL A 7 7.21 -25.04 31.45
N ASP A 8 7.40 -26.19 30.80
CA ASP A 8 7.98 -26.20 29.43
C ASP A 8 7.39 -27.28 28.49
N ASP A 9 6.50 -28.16 28.97
CA ASP A 9 5.96 -29.26 28.14
C ASP A 9 4.62 -28.94 27.44
N ASP A 10 4.05 -27.74 27.68
CA ASP A 10 2.73 -27.34 27.14
C ASP A 10 2.79 -26.31 25.98
N VAL A 11 3.98 -25.94 25.52
CA VAL A 11 4.12 -25.08 24.33
C VAL A 11 4.29 -25.97 23.10
N PRO A 12 3.29 -26.08 22.21
CA PRO A 12 3.43 -26.88 21.01
C PRO A 12 4.58 -26.35 20.15
N GLN A 13 5.65 -27.13 20.05
CA GLN A 13 6.78 -26.83 19.17
C GLN A 13 6.50 -27.32 17.76
N LEU A 14 6.90 -26.54 16.76
CA LEU A 14 6.86 -26.97 15.37
C LEU A 14 7.79 -28.17 15.19
N SER A 15 7.36 -29.15 14.39
CA SER A 15 8.29 -30.21 13.97
C SER A 15 9.51 -29.59 13.28
N ALA A 16 10.68 -30.21 13.41
CA ALA A 16 11.91 -29.70 12.80
C ALA A 16 11.76 -29.45 11.29
N GLU A 17 10.98 -30.30 10.62
CA GLU A 17 10.67 -30.17 9.20
C GLU A 17 9.79 -28.96 8.90
N THR A 18 8.76 -28.71 9.72
CA THR A 18 7.90 -27.53 9.58
C THR A 18 8.66 -26.22 9.85
N PHE A 19 9.55 -26.23 10.84
CA PHE A 19 10.37 -25.06 11.16
C PHE A 19 11.36 -24.73 10.02
N ALA A 20 12.01 -25.74 9.45
CA ALA A 20 12.90 -25.57 8.30
C ALA A 20 12.15 -25.01 7.08
N ALA A 21 10.98 -25.58 6.75
CA ALA A 21 10.15 -25.09 5.64
C ALA A 21 9.68 -23.63 5.86
N LEU A 22 9.36 -23.27 7.11
CA LEU A 22 9.00 -21.89 7.45
C LEU A 22 10.19 -20.93 7.30
N GLN A 23 11.39 -21.36 7.70
CA GLN A 23 12.60 -20.55 7.56
C GLN A 23 12.97 -20.33 6.08
N GLU A 24 12.85 -21.36 5.24
CA GLU A 24 13.01 -21.23 3.79
C GLU A 24 11.99 -20.26 3.18
N PHE A 25 10.72 -20.35 3.59
CA PHE A 25 9.68 -19.43 3.13
C PHE A 25 9.98 -17.97 3.49
N TYR A 26 10.48 -17.70 4.71
CA TYR A 26 10.88 -16.34 5.12
C TYR A 26 12.06 -15.81 4.31
N LEU A 27 13.06 -16.66 4.02
CA LEU A 27 14.20 -16.29 3.17
C LEU A 27 13.76 -15.98 1.73
N GLU A 28 12.83 -16.77 1.17
CA GLU A 28 12.23 -16.50 -0.14
C GLU A 28 11.42 -15.19 -0.15
N GLN A 29 10.64 -14.92 0.91
CA GLN A 29 9.91 -13.66 1.07
C GLN A 29 10.87 -12.47 1.12
N GLU A 30 11.93 -12.55 1.92
CA GLU A 30 12.93 -11.48 2.03
C GLU A 30 13.62 -11.22 0.69
N ASN A 31 14.00 -12.28 -0.03
CA ASN A 31 14.62 -12.17 -1.35
C ASN A 31 13.66 -11.60 -2.40
N ARG A 32 12.37 -11.96 -2.38
CA ARG A 32 11.37 -11.33 -3.25
C ARG A 32 11.18 -9.85 -2.92
N ASN A 33 11.09 -9.50 -1.64
CA ASN A 33 10.95 -8.11 -1.21
C ASN A 33 12.17 -7.26 -1.60
N LYS A 34 13.39 -7.77 -1.45
CA LYS A 34 14.62 -7.10 -1.91
C LYS A 34 14.59 -6.86 -3.42
N GLN A 35 14.13 -7.83 -4.22
CA GLN A 35 14.00 -7.67 -5.66
C GLN A 35 12.93 -6.66 -6.05
N LEU A 36 11.81 -6.63 -5.33
CA LEU A 36 10.75 -5.64 -5.52
C LEU A 36 11.21 -4.22 -5.13
N GLU A 37 12.00 -4.07 -4.07
CA GLU A 37 12.58 -2.79 -3.65
C GLU A 37 13.56 -2.22 -4.71
N ILE A 38 14.29 -3.09 -5.40
CA ILE A 38 15.15 -2.73 -6.54
C ILE A 38 14.32 -2.42 -7.79
N ALA A 39 13.17 -3.07 -7.95
CA ALA A 39 12.25 -2.87 -9.07
C ALA A 39 11.23 -1.73 -8.86
N VAL A 40 11.20 -1.08 -7.68
CA VAL A 40 10.41 0.15 -7.50
C VAL A 40 10.93 1.16 -8.52
N PRO A 41 10.12 1.57 -9.51
CA PRO A 41 10.56 2.54 -10.49
C PRO A 41 10.87 3.82 -9.73
N THR A 42 12.09 4.34 -9.92
CA THR A 42 12.48 5.69 -9.54
C THR A 42 11.33 6.64 -9.87
N GLU A 43 10.75 7.18 -8.81
CA GLU A 43 9.52 7.94 -8.82
C GLU A 43 9.72 9.22 -9.64
N GLY A 44 9.29 9.21 -10.91
CA GLY A 44 9.46 10.37 -11.79
C GLY A 44 9.21 10.15 -13.27
N GLY A 45 9.16 8.90 -13.74
CA GLY A 45 8.79 8.60 -15.12
C GLY A 45 7.27 8.59 -15.29
N ASP A 46 6.77 9.22 -16.35
CA ASP A 46 5.46 8.95 -16.95
C ASP A 46 5.39 7.54 -17.60
N GLY A 47 6.17 6.61 -17.04
CA GLY A 47 6.29 5.23 -17.47
C GLY A 47 5.23 4.40 -16.77
N ASP A 48 4.71 3.44 -17.51
CA ASP A 48 3.73 2.45 -17.10
C ASP A 48 3.98 1.92 -15.67
N VAL A 49 3.28 2.48 -14.68
CA VAL A 49 3.41 2.03 -13.29
C VAL A 49 2.67 0.70 -13.18
N THR A 50 3.39 -0.41 -13.31
CA THR A 50 2.90 -1.74 -12.95
C THR A 50 2.94 -1.86 -11.44
N ILE A 51 1.76 -1.80 -10.81
CA ILE A 51 1.60 -2.03 -9.38
C ILE A 51 1.20 -3.50 -9.24
N ASP A 52 2.03 -4.30 -8.58
CA ASP A 52 1.75 -5.71 -8.32
C ASP A 52 0.84 -5.92 -7.11
N GLU A 53 0.08 -7.02 -7.14
CA GLU A 53 -0.84 -7.40 -6.08
C GLU A 53 -0.09 -7.80 -4.81
N ASN A 54 -0.14 -6.95 -3.80
CA ASN A 54 0.37 -7.27 -2.48
C ASN A 54 -0.77 -7.76 -1.56
N TRP A 55 -0.90 -9.07 -1.45
CA TRP A 55 -1.90 -9.76 -0.63
C TRP A 55 -1.81 -9.46 0.88
N GLN A 56 -0.68 -8.91 1.37
CA GLN A 56 -0.53 -8.50 2.78
C GLN A 56 -1.15 -7.12 3.06
N LEU A 57 -1.39 -6.34 2.02
CA LEU A 57 -2.01 -5.03 2.14
C LEU A 57 -3.49 -5.24 1.77
N SER A 58 -4.42 -4.98 2.70
CA SER A 58 -5.87 -5.08 2.46
C SER A 58 -6.33 -4.07 1.39
N GLN A 59 -6.00 -4.37 0.14
CA GLN A 59 -6.17 -3.54 -1.04
C GLN A 59 -7.33 -4.07 -1.87
N PHE A 60 -7.95 -3.15 -2.62
CA PHE A 60 -9.03 -3.46 -3.53
C PHE A 60 -8.50 -3.42 -4.97
N TRP A 61 -8.60 -4.57 -5.63
CA TRP A 61 -8.25 -4.76 -7.03
C TRP A 61 -9.54 -4.86 -7.84
N TYR A 62 -9.64 -4.03 -8.88
CA TYR A 62 -10.84 -3.88 -9.70
C TYR A 62 -10.53 -4.29 -11.14
N ASP A 63 -11.51 -4.85 -11.83
CA ASP A 63 -11.44 -5.08 -13.27
C ASP A 63 -11.50 -3.76 -14.05
N ASN A 64 -11.17 -3.82 -15.35
CA ASN A 64 -11.12 -2.64 -16.21
C ASN A 64 -12.45 -1.89 -16.33
N ASP A 65 -13.59 -2.59 -16.35
CA ASP A 65 -14.91 -1.97 -16.51
C ASP A 65 -15.29 -1.22 -15.23
N THR A 66 -15.01 -1.81 -14.07
CA THR A 66 -15.20 -1.17 -12.76
C THR A 66 -14.29 0.05 -12.60
N ILE A 67 -13.02 -0.04 -13.02
CA ILE A 67 -12.09 1.11 -12.99
C ILE A 67 -12.62 2.26 -13.85
N GLU A 68 -13.02 1.97 -15.09
CA GLU A 68 -13.59 2.92 -16.04
C GLU A 68 -14.80 3.65 -15.43
N PHE A 69 -15.73 2.88 -14.86
CA PHE A 69 -16.95 3.39 -14.25
C PHE A 69 -16.65 4.30 -13.05
N LEU A 70 -15.85 3.83 -12.09
CA LEU A 70 -15.54 4.57 -10.86
C LEU A 70 -14.82 5.89 -11.15
N VAL A 71 -13.83 5.89 -12.04
CA VAL A 71 -13.10 7.11 -12.42
C VAL A 71 -14.03 8.12 -13.06
N ASN A 72 -14.89 7.68 -13.99
CA ASN A 72 -15.84 8.56 -14.67
C ASN A 72 -16.85 9.18 -13.68
N VAL A 73 -17.38 8.39 -12.75
CA VAL A 73 -18.32 8.87 -11.74
C VAL A 73 -17.62 9.84 -10.79
N ALA A 74 -16.42 9.51 -10.32
CA ALA A 74 -15.66 10.35 -9.42
C ALA A 74 -15.37 11.73 -10.04
N LEU A 75 -14.87 11.77 -11.29
CA LEU A 75 -14.57 13.01 -11.99
C LEU A 75 -15.83 13.85 -12.29
N LYS A 76 -16.96 13.22 -12.61
CA LYS A 76 -18.23 13.93 -12.84
C LYS A 76 -18.85 14.49 -11.56
N SER A 77 -18.59 13.84 -10.43
CA SER A 77 -19.20 14.19 -9.15
C SER A 77 -18.48 15.35 -8.45
N VAL A 78 -17.27 15.70 -8.89
CA VAL A 78 -16.45 16.70 -8.23
C VAL A 78 -16.30 17.98 -9.06
N GLY A 79 -16.14 19.11 -8.40
CA GLY A 79 -15.87 20.40 -9.04
C GLY A 79 -14.44 20.51 -9.60
N PRO A 80 -14.15 21.55 -10.41
CA PRO A 80 -12.87 21.71 -11.12
C PRO A 80 -11.62 21.81 -10.21
N GLU A 81 -11.78 22.21 -8.95
CA GLU A 81 -10.70 22.36 -7.96
C GLU A 81 -10.74 21.28 -6.86
N ALA A 82 -11.46 20.19 -7.10
CA ALA A 82 -11.62 19.14 -6.10
C ALA A 82 -10.39 18.24 -5.99
N ARG A 83 -10.24 17.65 -4.81
CA ARG A 83 -9.15 16.71 -4.50
C ARG A 83 -9.75 15.35 -4.21
N ILE A 84 -9.29 14.33 -4.92
CA ILE A 84 -9.70 12.95 -4.71
C ILE A 84 -8.51 12.18 -4.14
N ALA A 85 -8.71 11.60 -2.96
CA ALA A 85 -7.74 10.71 -2.34
C ALA A 85 -8.09 9.27 -2.70
N LEU A 86 -7.13 8.53 -3.25
CA LEU A 86 -7.24 7.09 -3.48
C LEU A 86 -6.56 6.36 -2.32
N ILE A 87 -7.33 5.54 -1.60
CA ILE A 87 -6.85 4.79 -0.44
C ILE A 87 -6.99 3.30 -0.74
N SER A 88 -5.89 2.55 -0.64
CA SER A 88 -5.88 1.09 -0.84
C SER A 88 -6.49 0.62 -2.17
N CYS A 89 -6.56 1.48 -3.19
CA CYS A 89 -7.14 1.20 -4.51
C CYS A 89 -6.08 1.42 -5.61
N PRO A 90 -5.04 0.56 -5.68
CA PRO A 90 -3.90 0.75 -6.58
C PRO A 90 -4.31 0.78 -8.06
N THR A 91 -5.22 -0.10 -8.47
CA THR A 91 -5.67 -0.23 -9.87
C THR A 91 -6.30 1.05 -10.42
N LEU A 92 -6.99 1.81 -9.56
CA LEU A 92 -7.68 3.04 -9.94
C LEU A 92 -6.72 4.18 -10.27
N TYR A 93 -5.52 4.19 -9.65
CA TYR A 93 -4.58 5.30 -9.74
C TYR A 93 -4.15 5.59 -11.17
N LYS A 94 -3.81 4.54 -11.93
CA LYS A 94 -3.34 4.68 -13.32
C LYS A 94 -4.39 5.36 -14.20
N LYS A 95 -5.62 4.84 -14.20
CA LYS A 95 -6.71 5.37 -15.02
C LYS A 95 -7.15 6.77 -14.54
N MET A 96 -7.20 6.98 -13.23
CA MET A 96 -7.52 8.28 -12.65
C MET A 96 -6.52 9.34 -13.12
N ARG A 97 -5.22 9.03 -13.09
CA ARG A 97 -4.16 9.92 -13.58
C ARG A 97 -4.26 10.23 -15.07
N GLN A 98 -4.63 9.24 -15.88
CA GLN A 98 -4.81 9.45 -17.32
C GLN A 98 -6.00 10.38 -17.62
N LYS A 99 -7.10 10.29 -16.85
CA LYS A 99 -8.31 11.08 -17.08
C LYS A 99 -8.35 12.44 -16.38
N ALA A 100 -7.66 12.62 -15.26
CA ALA A 100 -7.67 13.87 -14.49
C ALA A 100 -6.97 15.06 -15.19
N GLY A 101 -6.32 14.83 -16.34
CA GLY A 101 -5.69 15.87 -17.16
C GLY A 101 -4.41 16.45 -16.55
N GLU A 102 -3.67 17.23 -17.35
CA GLU A 102 -2.35 17.79 -16.97
C GLU A 102 -2.42 18.82 -15.82
N LYS A 103 -3.61 19.38 -15.55
CA LYS A 103 -3.84 20.35 -14.47
C LYS A 103 -3.97 19.72 -13.08
N CYS A 104 -4.08 18.39 -12.99
CA CYS A 104 -4.16 17.73 -11.69
C CYS A 104 -2.82 17.85 -10.97
N GLU A 105 -2.76 18.66 -9.90
CA GLU A 105 -1.57 18.74 -9.05
C GLU A 105 -1.26 17.38 -8.44
N LYS A 106 -0.08 16.85 -8.79
CA LYS A 106 0.45 15.59 -8.26
C LYS A 106 1.02 15.84 -6.87
N ASN A 107 0.16 16.11 -5.91
CA ASN A 107 0.58 16.32 -4.53
C ASN A 107 0.94 14.98 -3.88
N ASN A 108 2.24 14.76 -3.65
CA ASN A 108 2.71 13.65 -2.83
C ASN A 108 2.47 14.01 -1.36
N LEU A 109 1.26 13.72 -0.89
CA LEU A 109 0.83 13.99 0.48
C LEU A 109 1.82 13.40 1.49
N LEU A 110 2.43 12.24 1.22
CA LEU A 110 3.46 11.64 2.06
C LEU A 110 4.71 12.53 2.17
N LYS A 111 5.22 13.06 1.05
CA LYS A 111 6.37 13.99 1.09
C LYS A 111 6.00 15.27 1.86
N ALA A 112 4.79 15.79 1.68
CA ALA A 112 4.33 16.98 2.37
C ALA A 112 4.10 16.74 3.89
N TRP A 113 3.67 15.54 4.27
CA TRP A 113 3.54 15.08 5.66
C TRP A 113 4.90 14.90 6.33
N LYS A 114 5.83 14.19 5.66
CA LYS A 114 7.20 13.95 6.13
C LYS A 114 7.97 15.26 6.32
N ASN A 115 7.71 16.25 5.46
CA ASN A 115 8.40 17.55 5.51
C ASN A 115 7.70 18.59 6.41
N GLY A 116 6.61 18.24 7.10
CA GLY A 116 5.93 19.13 8.06
C GLY A 116 5.35 20.42 7.47
N LYS A 117 5.19 20.50 6.14
CA LYS A 117 4.86 21.75 5.42
C LYS A 117 3.47 21.75 4.77
N SER A 118 2.52 20.92 5.23
CA SER A 118 1.20 20.86 4.61
C SER A 118 0.08 21.29 5.56
N LYS A 119 -0.50 22.47 5.29
CA LYS A 119 -1.77 22.91 5.91
C LYS A 119 -2.92 21.91 5.71
N THR A 120 -2.82 21.06 4.69
CA THR A 120 -3.81 20.00 4.38
C THR A 120 -3.66 18.80 5.32
N ALA A 121 -2.44 18.48 5.75
CA ALA A 121 -2.17 17.42 6.73
C ALA A 121 -2.77 17.75 8.11
N ASP A 122 -2.65 19.01 8.52
CA ASP A 122 -3.20 19.48 9.79
C ASP A 122 -4.73 19.45 9.83
N LEU A 123 -5.40 19.71 8.69
CA LEU A 123 -6.85 19.66 8.59
C LEU A 123 -7.40 18.22 8.73
N ILE A 124 -6.67 17.22 8.22
CA ILE A 124 -7.03 15.80 8.37
C ILE A 124 -6.81 15.33 9.81
N LYS A 125 -5.69 15.71 10.45
CA LYS A 125 -5.44 15.40 11.87
C LYS A 125 -6.50 15.97 12.81
N ARG A 126 -6.99 17.19 12.54
CA ARG A 126 -8.03 17.86 13.34
C ARG A 126 -9.43 17.26 13.20
N ARG A 127 -9.68 16.45 12.17
CA ARG A 127 -10.99 15.82 11.91
C ARG A 127 -11.05 14.36 12.35
N ALA A 128 -9.90 13.76 12.64
CA ALA A 128 -9.76 12.39 13.11
C ALA A 128 -9.62 12.28 14.64
N ALA A 129 -9.70 13.41 15.36
CA ALA A 129 -9.80 13.51 16.82
C ALA A 129 -11.19 14.04 17.18
#